data_AF-A0A8J7B2R1-F1
#
_entry.id   AF-A0A8J7B2R1-F1
#
_cell.length_a   1.000
_cell.length_b   1.000
_cell.length_c   1.000
_cell.angle_alpha   90.00
_cell.angle_beta   90.00
_cell.angle_gamma   90.00
#
_symmetry.space_group_name_H-M   'P 1'
#
loop_
_entity.id
_entity.type
_entity.pdbx_description
1 polymer ?
#
loop_
_entity_poly.entity_id
_entity_poly.type
_entity_poly.pdbx_seq_one_letter_code
_entity_poly.pdbx_strand_id
1 'polypeptide(L)'
;MERGLLWLPLLAVFIGLAWAGWHEYQKVQAYEAWAAEFDRSKYDIKAMLGQQGDDLTWGRPTRQGPIDLTTLSLQAITSLRLEINGQPVTNEAQPAKGKIELALATASGETYRIPFTDSDLALRWEKALHQSLQALKSASA
;
A
#
# COMPACT_ATOMS: atom_id res chain seq x y z
N MET A 1 -36.88 -41.21 -10.98
CA MET A 1 -35.96 -40.24 -11.61
C MET A 1 -35.82 -39.06 -10.65
N GLU A 2 -34.98 -39.16 -9.62
CA GLU A 2 -34.94 -38.16 -8.52
C GLU A 2 -33.52 -37.66 -8.21
N ARG A 3 -32.51 -38.16 -8.94
CA ARG A 3 -31.09 -37.84 -8.70
C ARG A 3 -30.60 -36.56 -9.37
N GLY A 4 -31.40 -35.92 -10.23
CA GLY A 4 -31.04 -34.68 -10.93
C GLY A 4 -31.33 -33.40 -10.14
N LEU A 5 -32.21 -33.47 -9.13
CA LEU A 5 -32.67 -32.28 -8.41
C LEU A 5 -31.58 -31.68 -7.50
N LEU A 6 -30.61 -32.49 -7.04
CA LEU A 6 -29.48 -32.05 -6.23
C LEU A 6 -28.34 -31.43 -7.06
N TRP A 7 -28.29 -31.67 -8.37
CA TRP A 7 -27.26 -31.10 -9.24
C TRP A 7 -27.49 -29.62 -9.54
N LEU A 8 -28.76 -29.19 -9.65
CA LEU A 8 -29.12 -27.79 -9.89
C LEU A 8 -28.69 -26.84 -8.74
N PRO A 9 -28.99 -27.12 -7.46
CA PRO A 9 -28.51 -26.26 -6.37
C PRO A 9 -26.99 -26.31 -6.24
N LEU A 10 -26.35 -27.46 -6.48
CA LEU A 10 -24.89 -27.58 -6.48
C LEU A 10 -24.25 -26.73 -7.59
N LEU A 11 -24.83 -26.74 -8.79
CA LEU A 11 -24.40 -25.91 -9.90
C LEU A 11 -24.57 -24.41 -9.59
N ALA A 12 -25.69 -24.03 -8.95
CA ALA A 12 -25.92 -22.65 -8.52
C ALA A 12 -24.85 -22.18 -7.52
N VAL A 13 -24.51 -23.03 -6.53
CA VAL A 13 -23.41 -22.75 -5.59
C VAL A 13 -22.08 -22.59 -6.32
N PHE A 14 -21.77 -23.48 -7.28
CA PHE A 14 -20.55 -23.40 -8.06
C PHE A 14 -20.45 -22.12 -8.89
N ILE A 15 -21.55 -21.70 -9.54
CA ILE A 15 -21.62 -20.44 -10.29
C ILE A 15 -21.41 -19.24 -9.35
N GLY A 16 -22.03 -19.26 -8.16
CA GLY A 16 -21.83 -18.22 -7.16
C GLY A 16 -20.38 -18.12 -6.68
N LEU A 17 -19.72 -19.25 -6.45
CA LEU A 17 -18.31 -19.30 -6.08
C LEU A 17 -17.39 -18.83 -7.22
N ALA A 18 -17.67 -19.22 -8.46
CA ALA A 18 -16.91 -18.77 -9.62
C ALA A 18 -17.04 -17.25 -9.83
N TRP A 19 -18.24 -16.70 -9.62
CA TRP A 19 -18.45 -15.25 -9.66
C TRP A 19 -17.71 -14.52 -8.53
N ALA A 20 -17.76 -15.06 -7.32
CA ALA A 20 -17.00 -14.51 -6.19
C ALA A 20 -15.48 -14.56 -6.45
N GLY A 21 -14.97 -15.66 -7.00
CA GLY A 21 -13.56 -15.82 -7.37
C GLY A 21 -13.13 -14.84 -8.47
N TRP A 22 -13.94 -14.69 -9.52
CA TRP A 22 -13.72 -13.72 -10.59
C TRP A 22 -13.67 -12.28 -10.06
N HIS A 23 -14.58 -11.96 -9.14
CA HIS A 23 -14.69 -10.65 -8.53
C HIS A 23 -13.44 -10.31 -7.69
N GLU A 24 -12.87 -11.27 -6.96
CA GLU A 24 -11.61 -11.07 -6.23
C GLU A 24 -10.39 -11.04 -7.16
N TYR A 25 -10.38 -11.83 -8.23
CA TYR A 25 -9.31 -11.84 -9.22
C TYR A 25 -9.13 -10.47 -9.91
N GLN A 26 -10.24 -9.78 -10.22
CA GLN A 26 -10.17 -8.43 -10.79
C GLN A 26 -9.45 -7.42 -9.89
N LYS A 27 -9.55 -7.54 -8.56
CA LYS A 27 -8.82 -6.65 -7.64
C LYS A 27 -7.31 -6.82 -7.76
N VAL A 28 -6.86 -8.08 -7.85
CA VAL A 28 -5.44 -8.41 -7.92
C VAL A 28 -4.86 -7.89 -9.23
N GLN A 29 -5.55 -8.11 -10.35
CA GLN A 29 -5.08 -7.61 -11.66
C GLN A 29 -5.04 -6.08 -11.73
N ALA A 30 -6.05 -5.39 -11.18
CA ALA A 30 -6.05 -3.92 -11.16
C ALA A 30 -4.86 -3.37 -10.34
N TYR A 31 -4.49 -4.03 -9.23
CA TYR A 31 -3.28 -3.68 -8.49
C TYR A 31 -2.00 -4.03 -9.26
N GLU A 32 -1.93 -5.22 -9.84
CA GLU A 32 -0.74 -5.69 -10.56
C GLU A 32 -0.38 -4.77 -11.73
N ALA A 33 -1.40 -4.33 -12.48
CA ALA A 33 -1.23 -3.35 -13.56
C ALA A 33 -0.71 -2.00 -13.04
N TRP A 34 -1.25 -1.49 -11.93
CA TRP A 34 -0.78 -0.24 -11.32
C TRP A 34 0.65 -0.39 -10.76
N ALA A 35 0.94 -1.50 -10.08
CA ALA A 35 2.22 -1.78 -9.45
C ALA A 35 3.37 -1.94 -10.45
N ALA A 36 3.07 -2.34 -11.69
CA ALA A 36 4.06 -2.55 -12.75
C ALA A 36 4.78 -1.28 -13.20
N GLU A 37 4.21 -0.10 -12.93
CA GLU A 37 4.79 1.19 -13.31
C GLU A 37 5.83 1.72 -12.31
N PHE A 38 5.98 1.05 -11.16
CA PHE A 38 6.83 1.50 -10.06
C PHE A 38 8.06 0.62 -9.87
N ASP A 39 9.20 1.24 -9.56
CA ASP A 39 10.45 0.55 -9.19
C ASP A 39 10.26 -0.24 -7.88
N ARG A 40 9.44 0.29 -6.98
CA ARG A 40 9.05 -0.34 -5.72
C ARG A 40 7.59 -0.07 -5.46
N SER A 41 6.81 -1.11 -5.22
CA SER A 41 5.39 -0.99 -4.89
C SER A 41 4.99 -1.84 -3.69
N LYS A 42 3.93 -1.40 -3.02
CA LYS A 42 3.28 -2.04 -1.90
C LYS A 42 1.78 -2.05 -2.13
N TYR A 43 1.20 -3.23 -1.92
CA TYR A 43 -0.22 -3.38 -1.67
C TYR A 43 -0.45 -3.56 -0.18
N ASP A 44 -1.38 -2.79 0.36
CA ASP A 44 -1.92 -2.97 1.70
C ASP A 44 -3.42 -2.76 1.60
N ILE A 45 -4.20 -3.49 2.39
CA ILE A 45 -5.66 -3.30 2.43
C ILE A 45 -6.04 -1.87 2.83
N LYS A 46 -5.16 -1.15 3.56
CA LYS A 46 -5.39 0.24 3.96
C LYS A 46 -4.90 1.27 2.94
N ALA A 47 -3.80 1.00 2.23
CA ALA A 47 -3.21 1.93 1.26
C ALA A 47 -2.23 1.24 0.31
N MET A 48 -2.25 1.65 -0.95
CA MET A 48 -1.17 1.31 -1.89
C MET A 48 -0.13 2.41 -1.92
N LEU A 49 1.13 2.03 -2.12
CA LEU A 49 2.29 2.93 -2.16
C LEU A 49 3.24 2.47 -3.26
N GLY A 50 3.63 3.38 -4.14
CA GLY A 50 4.53 3.14 -5.25
C GLY A 50 5.60 4.23 -5.28
N GLN A 51 6.84 3.85 -5.59
CA GLN A 51 7.94 4.77 -5.86
C GLN A 51 8.41 4.55 -7.29
N GLN A 52 8.49 5.63 -8.06
CA GLN A 52 9.04 5.65 -9.42
C GLN A 52 10.09 6.77 -9.47
N GLY A 53 11.37 6.39 -9.51
CA GLY A 53 12.47 7.33 -9.31
C GLY A 53 12.32 8.14 -8.02
N ASP A 54 12.13 9.44 -8.18
CA ASP A 54 11.99 10.42 -7.09
C ASP A 54 10.54 10.66 -6.70
N ASP A 55 9.57 10.10 -7.40
CA ASP A 55 8.15 10.34 -7.14
C ASP A 55 7.56 9.20 -6.29
N LEU A 56 6.88 9.59 -5.22
CA LEU A 56 6.16 8.70 -4.33
C LEU A 56 4.66 8.89 -4.52
N THR A 57 3.96 7.84 -4.92
CA THR A 57 2.52 7.86 -5.17
C THR A 57 1.81 6.90 -4.23
N TRP A 58 0.74 7.36 -3.58
CA TRP A 58 -0.08 6.50 -2.72
C TRP A 58 -1.56 6.83 -2.83
N GLY A 59 -2.41 5.86 -2.48
CA GLY A 59 -3.86 6.03 -2.49
C GLY A 59 -4.57 4.87 -1.82
N ARG A 60 -5.90 4.91 -1.83
CA ARG A 60 -6.73 3.83 -1.29
C ARG A 60 -6.99 2.77 -2.36
N PRO A 61 -6.78 1.47 -2.06
CA PRO A 61 -7.12 0.41 -3.00
C PRO A 61 -8.64 0.26 -3.12
N THR A 62 -9.11 0.18 -4.36
CA THR A 62 -10.49 -0.21 -4.66
C THR A 62 -10.53 -1.29 -5.73
N ARG A 63 -11.72 -1.85 -5.93
CA ARG A 63 -11.94 -2.92 -6.93
C ARG A 63 -11.74 -2.44 -8.37
N GLN A 64 -11.86 -1.15 -8.61
CA GLN A 64 -11.73 -0.53 -9.93
C GLN A 64 -10.34 0.10 -10.13
N GLY A 65 -9.44 -0.03 -9.14
CA GLY A 65 -8.14 0.61 -9.11
C GLY A 65 -7.96 1.56 -7.92
N PRO A 66 -6.80 2.22 -7.83
CA PRO A 66 -6.56 3.25 -6.81
C PRO A 66 -7.56 4.40 -6.89
N ILE A 67 -7.95 4.94 -5.73
CA ILE A 67 -8.59 6.26 -5.62
C ILE A 67 -7.82 7.13 -4.63
N ASP A 68 -8.12 8.42 -4.62
CA ASP A 68 -7.46 9.43 -3.76
C ASP A 68 -5.93 9.41 -3.91
N LEU A 69 -5.46 9.23 -5.15
CA LEU A 69 -4.05 9.21 -5.45
C LEU A 69 -3.41 10.55 -5.11
N THR A 70 -2.36 10.50 -4.31
CA THR A 70 -1.48 11.62 -4.01
C THR A 70 -0.09 11.25 -4.50
N THR A 71 0.56 12.16 -5.21
CA THR A 71 1.95 12.04 -5.63
C THR A 71 2.76 13.15 -5.01
N LEU A 72 3.89 12.79 -4.42
CA LEU A 72 4.83 13.71 -3.79
C LEU A 72 6.25 13.35 -4.21
N SER A 73 7.01 14.34 -4.69
CA SER A 73 8.43 14.15 -4.94
C SER A 73 9.19 14.00 -3.62
N LEU A 74 10.10 13.03 -3.56
CA LEU A 74 11.03 12.80 -2.45
C LEU A 74 11.84 14.07 -2.13
N GLN A 75 12.13 14.91 -3.12
CA GLN A 75 12.85 16.17 -2.93
C GLN A 75 12.07 17.18 -2.06
N ALA A 76 10.74 17.09 -2.04
CA ALA A 76 9.89 17.94 -1.21
C ALA A 76 9.80 17.48 0.26
N ILE A 77 10.28 16.27 0.56
CA ILE A 77 10.19 15.65 1.90
C ILE A 77 11.33 16.17 2.79
N THR A 78 10.96 16.80 3.90
CA THR A 78 11.92 17.30 4.91
C THR A 78 12.06 16.35 6.09
N SER A 79 11.00 15.60 6.42
CA SER A 79 11.01 14.60 7.49
C SER A 79 10.25 13.35 7.06
N LEU A 80 10.82 12.19 7.38
CA LEU A 80 10.28 10.87 7.15
C LEU A 80 10.41 10.09 8.46
N ARG A 81 9.31 9.55 8.98
CA ARG A 81 9.34 8.74 10.21
C ARG A 81 8.19 7.75 10.28
N LEU A 82 8.45 6.58 10.86
CA LEU A 82 7.42 5.63 11.23
C LEU A 82 6.73 6.04 12.53
N GLU A 83 5.40 6.03 12.55
CA GLU A 83 4.57 6.30 13.72
C GLU A 83 3.70 5.08 14.07
N ILE A 84 3.63 4.73 15.37
CA ILE A 84 2.66 3.77 15.91
C ILE A 84 1.75 4.53 16.87
N ASN A 85 0.44 4.53 16.59
CA ASN A 85 -0.56 5.32 17.32
C ASN A 85 -0.23 6.83 17.39
N GLY A 86 0.36 7.35 16.31
CA GLY A 86 0.76 8.77 16.21
C GLY A 86 2.00 9.14 17.02
N GLN A 87 2.71 8.16 17.60
CA GLN A 87 3.99 8.36 18.27
C GLN A 87 5.12 7.83 17.39
N PRO A 88 6.23 8.57 17.26
CA PRO A 88 7.37 8.13 16.47
C PRO A 88 7.97 6.85 17.06
N VAL A 89 8.35 5.91 16.18
CA VAL A 89 9.02 4.67 16.58
C VAL A 89 10.51 4.96 16.76
N THR A 90 10.96 4.96 18.01
CA THR A 90 12.38 5.21 18.33
C THR A 90 13.19 3.90 18.41
N ASN A 91 12.53 2.75 18.53
CA ASN A 91 13.17 1.44 18.65
C ASN A 91 12.41 0.40 17.83
N GLU A 92 13.12 -0.34 16.97
CA GLU A 92 12.57 -1.40 16.12
C GLU A 92 11.90 -2.53 16.93
N ALA A 93 12.21 -2.66 18.22
CA ALA A 93 11.59 -3.63 19.14
C ALA A 93 10.19 -3.23 19.68
N GLN A 94 9.67 -2.05 19.31
CA GLN A 94 8.38 -1.56 19.81
C GLN A 94 7.23 -2.45 19.31
N PRO A 95 6.33 -2.94 20.19
CA PRO A 95 5.25 -3.83 19.77
C PRO A 95 4.38 -3.21 18.68
N ALA A 96 4.21 -3.95 17.58
CA ALA A 96 3.45 -3.62 16.37
C ALA A 96 1.93 -3.48 16.57
N LYS A 97 1.46 -3.22 17.80
CA LYS A 97 0.03 -3.11 18.10
C LYS A 97 -0.43 -1.67 18.00
N GLY A 98 -1.16 -1.37 16.93
CA GLY A 98 -1.79 -0.06 16.77
C GLY A 98 -1.96 0.37 15.32
N LYS A 99 -2.25 1.65 15.16
CA LYS A 99 -2.26 2.32 13.86
C LYS A 99 -0.82 2.60 13.44
N ILE A 100 -0.31 1.82 12.49
CA ILE A 100 1.04 1.96 11.94
C ILE A 100 0.94 2.88 10.72
N GLU A 101 1.69 3.97 10.72
CA GLU A 101 1.66 4.97 9.65
C GLU A 101 3.07 5.46 9.33
N LEU A 102 3.38 5.63 8.05
CA LEU A 102 4.56 6.36 7.62
C LEU A 102 4.18 7.83 7.48
N ALA A 103 4.79 8.69 8.29
CA ALA A 103 4.56 10.12 8.29
C ALA A 103 5.61 10.84 7.43
N LEU A 104 5.13 11.62 6.47
CA LEU A 104 5.93 12.45 5.57
C LEU A 104 5.62 13.91 5.87
N ALA A 105 6.61 14.72 6.19
CA ALA A 105 6.47 16.16 6.29
C ALA A 105 7.19 16.85 5.14
N THR A 106 6.57 17.90 4.60
CA THR A 106 7.13 18.72 3.52
C THR A 106 7.68 20.03 4.05
N ALA A 107 8.45 20.75 3.22
CA ALA A 107 8.89 22.11 3.53
C ALA A 107 7.73 23.12 3.64
N SER A 108 6.59 22.85 2.98
CA SER A 108 5.36 23.65 3.09
C SER A 108 4.63 23.48 4.43
N GLY A 109 5.06 22.54 5.27
CA GLY A 109 4.42 22.21 6.55
C GLY A 109 3.26 21.22 6.43
N GLU A 110 2.99 20.70 5.24
CA GLU A 110 2.02 19.63 5.03
C GLU A 110 2.56 18.32 5.61
N THR A 111 1.66 17.53 6.21
CA THR A 111 2.00 16.22 6.76
C THR A 111 1.07 15.17 6.19
N TYR A 112 1.64 14.19 5.50
CA TYR A 112 0.93 13.04 4.95
C TYR A 112 1.18 11.82 5.82
N ARG A 113 0.15 10.98 5.99
CA ARG A 113 0.24 9.72 6.74
C ARG A 113 -0.23 8.58 5.86
N ILE A 114 0.66 7.62 5.63
CA ILE A 114 0.41 6.47 4.78
C ILE A 114 0.25 5.24 5.69
N PRO A 115 -0.93 4.62 5.77
CA PRO A 115 -1.17 3.53 6.71
C PRO A 115 -0.56 2.21 6.27
N PHE A 116 -0.17 1.40 7.26
CA PHE A 116 0.33 0.04 7.11
C PHE A 116 -0.48 -0.92 8.00
N THR A 117 -0.69 -2.15 7.54
CA THR A 117 -1.14 -3.27 8.37
C THR A 117 0.00 -4.04 9.01
N ASP A 118 1.17 -4.02 8.37
CA ASP A 118 2.34 -4.78 8.75
C ASP A 118 3.49 -3.83 9.14
N SER A 119 4.01 -3.99 10.36
CA SER A 119 5.08 -3.15 10.89
C SER A 119 6.43 -3.40 10.23
N ASP A 120 6.73 -4.66 9.90
CA ASP A 120 8.00 -5.03 9.27
C ASP A 120 8.06 -4.47 7.85
N LEU A 121 6.92 -4.52 7.15
CA LEU A 121 6.78 -3.87 5.85
C LEU A 121 6.96 -2.35 5.97
N ALA A 122 6.35 -1.72 6.99
CA ALA A 122 6.48 -0.29 7.21
C ALA A 122 7.94 0.12 7.48
N LEU A 123 8.66 -0.65 8.30
CA LEU A 123 10.07 -0.44 8.62
C LEU A 123 10.97 -0.59 7.38
N ARG A 124 10.71 -1.61 6.53
CA ARG A 124 11.44 -1.79 5.27
C ARG A 124 11.24 -0.61 4.33
N TRP A 125 10.03 -0.06 4.28
CA TRP A 125 9.71 1.13 3.48
C TRP A 125 10.39 2.39 4.02
N GLU A 126 10.30 2.64 5.32
CA GLU A 126 10.99 3.76 5.96
C GLU A 126 12.48 3.73 5.67
N LYS A 127 13.13 2.58 5.86
CA LYS A 127 14.57 2.42 5.61
C LYS A 127 14.95 2.70 4.16
N ALA A 128 14.16 2.20 3.22
CA ALA A 128 14.44 2.38 1.81
C ALA A 128 14.22 3.81 1.30
N LEU A 129 13.20 4.49 1.81
CA LEU A 129 12.96 5.88 1.48
C LEU A 129 14.02 6.78 2.10
N HIS A 130 14.50 6.48 3.31
CA HIS A 130 15.68 7.14 3.87
C HIS A 130 16.92 6.97 2.99
N GLN A 131 17.17 5.77 2.47
CA GLN A 131 18.28 5.53 1.54
C GLN A 131 18.12 6.34 0.24
N SER A 132 16.92 6.40 -0.32
CA SER A 132 16.62 7.18 -1.53
C SER A 132 16.84 8.68 -1.30
N LEU A 133 16.36 9.21 -0.17
CA LEU A 133 16.56 10.61 0.24
C LEU A 133 18.04 10.95 0.46
N GLN A 134 18.82 10.03 1.04
CA GLN A 134 20.26 10.21 1.22
C GLN A 134 20.98 10.23 -0.14
N ALA A 135 20.66 9.30 -1.03
CA ALA A 135 21.24 9.25 -2.37
C ALA A 135 20.97 10.54 -3.15
N LEU A 136 19.75 11.09 -3.04
CA LEU A 136 19.39 12.37 -3.66
C LEU A 136 20.19 13.54 -3.11
N LYS A 137 20.32 13.63 -1.78
CA LYS A 137 21.13 14.68 -1.14
C LYS A 137 22.59 14.61 -1.58
N SER A 138 23.15 13.39 -1.68
CA SER A 138 24.52 13.19 -2.15
C SER A 138 24.72 13.49 -3.63
N ALA A 139 23.71 13.30 -4.47
CA ALA A 139 23.78 13.64 -5.90
C ALA A 139 23.61 15.16 -6.16
N SER A 140 22.97 15.89 -5.23
CA SER A 140 22.76 17.33 -5.32
C SER A 140 23.89 18.19 -4.72
N ALA A 141 24.88 17.57 -4.06
CA ALA A 141 26.01 18.21 -3.39
C ALA A 141 27.27 18.21 -4.24
#